data_AF-A0A1L4CYS2-F1
#
_entry.id   AF-A0A1L4CYS2-F1
#
_cell.length_a   1.000
_cell.length_b   1.000
_cell.length_c   1.000
_cell.angle_alpha   90.00
_cell.angle_beta   90.00
_cell.angle_gamma   90.00
#
_symmetry.space_group_name_H-M   'P 1'
#
loop_
_entity.id
_entity.type
_entity.pdbx_description
1 polymer ?
#
loop_
_entity_poly.entity_id
_entity_poly.type
_entity_poly.pdbx_seq_one_letter_code
_entity_poly.pdbx_strand_id
1 'polypeptide(L)'
;MKNVFFVFILCLIGNFFEQKNFLKSTAACAQNNERSPPKVVYRASPSKPDIKFKEGFRRGSQGSRDLASHILGDGQVPGITTNFAESSIFISTTSSLVYAHDYGDRYALGTWEVSEFYIYEIVPEAHFVDVTATFERTLQAEIDPQRRIELERRRNEFIDEYEFSAIEFIRPESILSATRYVFNNEDFRYHPVEIIPNANAERNLIPTVHENNFSLGTIRNHNFEHHLPTLDFACYRPDNNTGTVSFVVLNSNSHREKRELNMQSRVLPKLICPDPQFLQKKERIENPTSFLERTKSKINITSFEMKLCLIPDNKYLYGATCDTNSALWSFTEFGQLITKIFDGQYDQYYCLTAPRNSQDSNYVKLEICDLNTKEQRWTLQSDKNSFKLLSSANETLHLYNNYYAYTQKKIDYYRVVNLNNSFEIKKNKTSAFIQFSVDPLYTADYYTIYPTEHGNIYEEYFSDLSNYSTFFNAHNNTLFSSYGHNREGPQVCYISSSVRKESVSWEWVKNEYCPTGGFVENQYKWLFQVNQDHSKFQIMDYVGNILRLNDNYGSQNRYFAYTAFRFWNDRNRYVDSFIFKDALQIYARKFVNFDIEHGDKEFRKIQAYNAVKNYFRESFQLQ
;
A
#
# COMPACT_ATOMS: atom_id res chain seq x y z
N MET A 1 11.63 51.00 -30.03
CA MET A 1 11.60 49.79 -29.17
C MET A 1 11.15 50.13 -27.75
N LYS A 2 9.90 50.60 -27.63
CA LYS A 2 9.05 50.72 -26.44
C LYS A 2 7.63 50.66 -27.03
N ASN A 3 6.75 49.79 -26.53
CA ASN A 3 5.36 49.52 -26.98
C ASN A 3 5.03 48.08 -27.42
N VAL A 4 5.86 47.08 -27.13
CA VAL A 4 5.47 45.65 -27.29
C VAL A 4 5.29 44.93 -25.94
N PHE A 5 5.69 45.55 -24.83
CA PHE A 5 5.66 44.91 -23.50
C PHE A 5 4.35 45.10 -22.70
N PHE A 6 3.41 45.90 -23.18
CA PHE A 6 2.20 46.27 -22.42
C PHE A 6 0.95 45.43 -22.75
N VAL A 7 0.97 44.65 -23.84
CA VAL A 7 -0.18 43.83 -24.25
C VAL A 7 -0.12 42.41 -23.65
N PHE A 8 1.06 41.93 -23.25
CA PHE A 8 1.21 40.58 -22.68
C PHE A 8 0.83 40.47 -21.18
N ILE A 9 0.73 41.59 -20.46
CA ILE A 9 0.36 41.62 -19.03
C ILE A 9 -1.16 41.67 -18.82
N LEU A 10 -1.94 42.09 -19.81
CA LEU A 10 -3.41 42.13 -19.73
C LEU A 10 -4.09 40.77 -20.01
N CYS A 11 -3.43 39.84 -20.71
CA CYS A 11 -3.98 38.48 -20.94
C CYS A 11 -3.72 37.49 -19.79
N LEU A 12 -2.81 37.81 -18.85
CA LEU A 12 -2.53 36.94 -17.69
C LEU A 12 -3.36 37.28 -16.44
N ILE A 13 -4.06 38.41 -16.44
CA ILE A 13 -4.97 38.82 -15.35
C ILE A 13 -6.44 38.45 -15.68
N GLY A 14 -6.74 38.14 -16.94
CA GLY A 14 -8.09 37.74 -17.39
C GLY A 14 -8.51 36.31 -17.08
N ASN A 15 -7.58 35.42 -16.69
CA ASN A 15 -7.87 34.00 -16.39
C ASN A 15 -7.82 33.66 -14.89
N PHE A 16 -7.81 34.66 -14.00
CA PHE A 16 -7.82 34.46 -12.54
C PHE A 16 -9.11 34.95 -11.85
N PHE A 17 -10.14 35.34 -12.61
CA PHE A 17 -11.41 35.87 -12.09
C PHE A 17 -12.67 35.11 -12.55
N GLU A 18 -12.54 33.84 -12.93
CA GLU A 18 -13.69 33.00 -13.35
C GLU A 18 -13.96 31.80 -12.41
N GLN A 19 -13.68 31.97 -11.10
CA GLN A 19 -13.96 30.92 -10.10
C GLN A 19 -14.55 31.43 -8.77
N LYS A 20 -15.26 32.56 -8.79
CA LYS A 20 -16.08 33.02 -7.65
C LYS A 20 -17.34 33.71 -8.13
N ASN A 21 -18.30 32.93 -8.63
CA ASN A 21 -19.72 33.31 -8.69
C ASN A 21 -20.55 32.04 -8.82
N PHE A 22 -20.65 31.26 -7.74
CA PHE A 22 -21.70 30.25 -7.60
C PHE A 22 -22.19 30.20 -6.15
N LEU A 23 -22.63 31.34 -5.63
CA LEU A 23 -23.55 31.39 -4.50
C LEU A 23 -24.57 32.50 -4.73
N LYS A 24 -25.85 32.08 -4.67
CA LYS A 24 -27.09 32.88 -4.59
C LYS A 24 -27.68 33.40 -5.91
N SER A 25 -28.45 32.53 -6.56
CA SER A 25 -29.80 32.90 -7.00
C SER A 25 -30.80 32.04 -6.23
N THR A 26 -31.28 32.56 -5.10
CA THR A 26 -32.53 32.10 -4.47
C THR A 26 -33.70 32.76 -5.18
N ALA A 27 -34.72 31.95 -5.45
CA ALA A 27 -36.07 32.26 -5.92
C ALA A 27 -36.33 32.09 -7.44
N ALA A 28 -37.45 31.43 -7.70
CA ALA A 28 -38.09 31.12 -8.99
C ALA A 28 -37.56 29.89 -9.74
N CYS A 29 -37.99 28.70 -9.31
CA CYS A 29 -38.92 27.87 -10.08
C CYS A 29 -39.32 26.63 -9.28
N ALA A 30 -40.56 26.60 -8.80
CA ALA A 30 -41.24 25.38 -8.49
C ALA A 30 -41.45 24.60 -9.80
N GLN A 31 -40.77 23.46 -9.96
CA GLN A 31 -41.22 22.38 -10.82
C GLN A 31 -40.90 21.06 -10.12
N ASN A 32 -41.92 20.21 -10.01
CA ASN A 32 -41.79 18.79 -9.75
C ASN A 32 -40.82 18.21 -10.80
N ASN A 33 -39.54 18.09 -10.47
CA ASN A 33 -38.60 17.34 -11.28
C ASN A 33 -38.78 15.86 -10.91
N GLU A 34 -39.79 15.22 -11.49
CA GLU A 34 -39.79 13.76 -11.61
C GLU A 34 -38.59 13.39 -12.49
N ARG A 35 -37.48 13.06 -11.83
CA ARG A 35 -36.31 12.50 -12.49
C ARG A 35 -36.76 11.18 -13.13
N SER A 36 -36.65 11.06 -14.44
CA SER A 36 -37.04 9.83 -15.13
C SER A 36 -36.21 8.66 -14.58
N PRO A 37 -36.82 7.50 -14.29
CA PRO A 37 -36.10 6.30 -13.88
C PRO A 37 -34.90 6.02 -14.80
N PRO A 38 -33.72 5.67 -14.26
CA PRO A 38 -32.61 5.25 -15.09
C PRO A 38 -32.99 3.96 -15.82
N LYS A 39 -32.46 3.76 -17.03
CA LYS A 39 -32.73 2.53 -17.79
C LYS A 39 -32.25 1.28 -17.07
N VAL A 40 -31.12 1.41 -16.37
CA VAL A 40 -30.49 0.36 -15.57
C VAL A 40 -29.82 0.97 -14.35
N VAL A 41 -29.67 0.15 -13.32
CA VAL A 41 -28.87 0.40 -12.12
C VAL A 41 -27.88 -0.75 -11.93
N TYR A 42 -26.81 -0.48 -11.20
CA TYR A 42 -25.67 -1.36 -11.05
C TYR A 42 -25.48 -1.78 -9.60
N ARG A 43 -25.06 -3.03 -9.39
CA ARG A 43 -24.69 -3.55 -8.08
C ARG A 43 -23.44 -4.42 -8.17
N ALA A 44 -22.40 -4.05 -7.44
CA ALA A 44 -21.22 -4.90 -7.24
C ALA A 44 -21.52 -6.00 -6.19
N SER A 45 -21.06 -7.23 -6.45
CA SER A 45 -21.18 -8.34 -5.51
C SER A 45 -20.12 -9.42 -5.76
N PRO A 46 -19.62 -10.10 -4.72
CA PRO A 46 -18.73 -11.25 -4.88
C PRO A 46 -19.49 -12.54 -5.25
N SER A 47 -20.83 -12.51 -5.20
CA SER A 47 -21.67 -13.66 -5.57
C SER A 47 -21.60 -13.90 -7.07
N LYS A 48 -21.52 -15.18 -7.47
CA LYS A 48 -21.45 -15.56 -8.88
C LYS A 48 -22.80 -15.44 -9.61
N PRO A 49 -22.78 -15.20 -10.93
CA PRO A 49 -23.99 -14.96 -11.71
C PRO A 49 -24.94 -16.16 -11.78
N ASP A 50 -24.44 -17.39 -11.74
CA ASP A 50 -25.27 -18.61 -11.74
C ASP A 50 -26.28 -18.64 -10.59
N ILE A 51 -25.90 -18.15 -9.41
CA ILE A 51 -26.78 -18.01 -8.25
C ILE A 51 -27.72 -16.81 -8.43
N LYS A 52 -27.17 -15.63 -8.78
CA LYS A 52 -27.96 -14.40 -8.83
C LYS A 52 -28.96 -14.34 -9.98
N PHE A 53 -28.65 -14.97 -11.11
CA PHE A 53 -29.58 -15.14 -12.24
C PHE A 53 -30.70 -16.14 -11.97
N LYS A 54 -30.59 -16.94 -10.90
CA LYS A 54 -31.64 -17.88 -10.47
C LYS A 54 -32.46 -17.32 -9.31
N GLU A 55 -31.82 -16.65 -8.36
CA GLU A 55 -32.43 -16.33 -7.07
C GLU A 55 -32.67 -14.83 -6.84
N GLY A 56 -31.98 -13.97 -7.59
CA GLY A 56 -32.02 -12.53 -7.43
C GLY A 56 -31.23 -12.05 -6.19
N PHE A 57 -31.53 -10.84 -5.73
CA PHE A 57 -31.02 -10.30 -4.46
C PHE A 57 -32.15 -10.19 -3.46
N ARG A 58 -32.00 -10.73 -2.25
CA ARG A 58 -33.08 -10.77 -1.24
C ARG A 58 -32.63 -10.23 0.12
N ARG A 59 -33.57 -9.63 0.83
CA ARG A 59 -33.53 -9.23 2.25
C ARG A 59 -34.76 -9.76 2.96
N GLY A 60 -34.63 -9.99 4.27
CA GLY A 60 -35.76 -10.37 5.10
C GLY A 60 -36.72 -9.19 5.30
N SER A 61 -38.02 -9.44 5.20
CA SER A 61 -39.06 -8.40 5.35
C SER A 61 -39.19 -7.82 6.77
N GLN A 62 -38.46 -8.38 7.74
CA GLN A 62 -38.46 -7.97 9.15
C GLN A 62 -37.43 -6.88 9.47
N GLY A 63 -36.72 -6.37 8.46
CA GLY A 63 -35.70 -5.33 8.62
C GLY A 63 -36.25 -3.92 8.84
N SER A 64 -35.36 -2.98 9.18
CA SER A 64 -35.72 -1.56 9.28
C SER A 64 -36.08 -0.99 7.91
N ARG A 65 -37.18 -0.23 7.85
CA ARG A 65 -37.63 0.54 6.69
C ARG A 65 -37.18 2.01 6.72
N ASP A 66 -36.32 2.35 7.66
CA ASP A 66 -35.76 3.70 7.81
C ASP A 66 -34.66 3.92 6.76
N LEU A 67 -34.96 4.71 5.73
CA LEU A 67 -34.05 4.94 4.61
C LEU A 67 -32.82 5.73 5.05
N ALA A 68 -32.96 6.73 5.93
CA ALA A 68 -31.84 7.48 6.48
C ALA A 68 -30.92 6.57 7.26
N SER A 69 -31.46 5.71 8.12
CA SER A 69 -30.65 4.73 8.86
C SER A 69 -29.91 3.77 7.92
N HIS A 70 -30.52 3.38 6.81
CA HIS A 70 -29.88 2.57 5.76
C HIS A 70 -28.72 3.31 5.09
N ILE A 71 -28.93 4.53 4.60
CA ILE A 71 -27.88 5.31 3.92
C ILE A 71 -26.73 5.64 4.88
N LEU A 72 -27.06 6.01 6.12
CA LEU A 72 -26.08 6.35 7.15
C LEU A 72 -25.41 5.12 7.79
N GLY A 73 -25.82 3.90 7.45
CA GLY A 73 -25.25 2.69 8.02
C GLY A 73 -25.46 2.54 9.54
N ASP A 74 -26.52 3.16 10.08
CA ASP A 74 -26.86 3.26 11.52
C ASP A 74 -27.17 1.90 12.19
N GLY A 75 -26.98 0.77 11.49
CA GLY A 75 -27.00 -0.58 12.05
C GLY A 75 -25.81 -0.92 12.96
N GLN A 76 -24.84 -0.01 13.14
CA GLN A 76 -23.72 -0.17 14.06
C GLN A 76 -23.59 1.01 15.02
N VAL A 77 -24.10 0.85 16.24
CA VAL A 77 -23.69 1.70 17.36
C VAL A 77 -22.43 1.10 17.99
N PRO A 78 -21.26 1.78 17.97
CA PRO A 78 -20.11 1.36 18.75
C PRO A 78 -20.44 1.52 20.24
N GLY A 79 -20.47 0.41 20.98
CA GLY A 79 -20.70 0.40 22.43
C GLY A 79 -22.07 -0.07 22.91
N ILE A 80 -23.01 -0.40 22.01
CA ILE A 80 -24.27 -1.08 22.37
C ILE A 80 -24.26 -2.48 21.74
N THR A 81 -23.72 -3.44 22.47
CA THR A 81 -23.74 -4.88 22.11
C THR A 81 -25.08 -5.53 22.46
N THR A 82 -26.19 -4.97 21.97
CA THR A 82 -27.51 -5.60 22.11
C THR A 82 -28.31 -5.46 20.82
N ASN A 83 -28.51 -6.61 20.16
CA ASN A 83 -29.41 -6.86 19.03
C ASN A 83 -28.96 -6.34 17.66
N PHE A 84 -28.21 -7.18 16.92
CA PHE A 84 -28.05 -7.14 15.44
C PHE A 84 -29.37 -7.38 14.67
N ALA A 85 -30.51 -6.93 15.21
CA ALA A 85 -31.84 -7.39 14.83
C ALA A 85 -32.57 -6.52 13.80
N GLU A 86 -32.00 -5.40 13.33
CA GLU A 86 -32.63 -4.63 12.26
C GLU A 86 -31.61 -4.31 11.15
N SER A 87 -31.20 -5.34 10.42
CA SER A 87 -30.61 -5.14 9.08
C SER A 87 -31.62 -4.37 8.23
N SER A 88 -31.17 -3.39 7.45
CA SER A 88 -32.01 -2.67 6.50
C SER A 88 -32.76 -3.64 5.57
N ILE A 89 -34.02 -3.33 5.22
CA ILE A 89 -34.74 -4.06 4.15
C ILE A 89 -34.21 -3.70 2.75
N PHE A 90 -33.42 -2.65 2.64
CA PHE A 90 -33.02 -2.09 1.37
C PHE A 90 -31.83 -2.86 0.76
N ILE A 91 -31.82 -2.93 -0.56
CA ILE A 91 -30.74 -3.45 -1.38
C ILE A 91 -30.23 -2.29 -2.21
N SER A 92 -29.05 -1.81 -1.87
CA SER A 92 -28.43 -0.67 -2.54
C SER A 92 -28.02 -1.00 -3.98
N THR A 93 -28.34 -0.09 -4.89
CA THR A 93 -27.87 -0.10 -6.29
C THR A 93 -27.55 1.33 -6.70
N THR A 94 -26.71 1.55 -7.70
CA THR A 94 -26.37 2.90 -8.17
C THR A 94 -26.68 3.05 -9.65
N SER A 95 -27.07 4.23 -10.10
CA SER A 95 -27.18 4.50 -11.54
C SER A 95 -25.82 4.72 -12.23
N SER A 96 -24.71 4.76 -11.47
CA SER A 96 -23.36 4.99 -12.00
C SER A 96 -22.54 3.71 -12.04
N LEU A 97 -22.19 3.23 -13.25
CA LEU A 97 -21.30 2.08 -13.44
C LEU A 97 -19.91 2.34 -12.85
N VAL A 98 -19.40 3.57 -13.00
CA VAL A 98 -18.10 3.99 -12.44
C VAL A 98 -18.13 3.86 -10.92
N TYR A 99 -19.19 4.34 -10.28
CA TYR A 99 -19.36 4.21 -8.84
C TYR A 99 -19.42 2.74 -8.41
N ALA A 100 -20.21 1.91 -9.12
CA ALA A 100 -20.31 0.48 -8.82
C ALA A 100 -18.96 -0.25 -8.97
N HIS A 101 -18.13 0.16 -9.92
CA HIS A 101 -16.80 -0.38 -10.13
C HIS A 101 -15.83 0.02 -9.02
N ASP A 102 -15.70 1.32 -8.76
CA ASP A 102 -14.82 1.83 -7.71
C ASP A 102 -15.22 1.25 -6.34
N TYR A 103 -16.51 1.10 -6.11
CA TYR A 103 -17.06 0.41 -4.95
C TYR A 103 -16.64 -1.07 -4.91
N GLY A 104 -16.85 -1.80 -6.01
CA GLY A 104 -16.51 -3.22 -6.12
C GLY A 104 -15.03 -3.47 -5.84
N ASP A 105 -14.15 -2.66 -6.41
CA ASP A 105 -12.69 -2.71 -6.18
C ASP A 105 -12.33 -2.55 -4.71
N ARG A 106 -12.91 -1.53 -4.04
CA ARG A 106 -12.66 -1.25 -2.62
C ARG A 106 -13.03 -2.43 -1.74
N TYR A 107 -14.19 -3.04 -1.95
CA TYR A 107 -14.67 -4.16 -1.13
C TYR A 107 -14.00 -5.47 -1.48
N ALA A 108 -13.68 -5.71 -2.76
CA ALA A 108 -13.00 -6.92 -3.20
C ALA A 108 -11.62 -7.08 -2.54
N LEU A 109 -10.88 -5.98 -2.37
CA LEU A 109 -9.58 -5.95 -1.67
C LEU A 109 -9.67 -5.92 -0.15
N GLY A 110 -10.76 -5.40 0.40
CA GLY A 110 -10.96 -5.21 1.83
C GLY A 110 -11.86 -6.27 2.44
N THR A 111 -13.17 -6.03 2.39
CA THR A 111 -14.17 -6.82 3.15
C THR A 111 -14.48 -8.18 2.54
N TRP A 112 -14.42 -8.32 1.21
CA TRP A 112 -14.73 -9.58 0.52
C TRP A 112 -13.52 -10.48 0.39
N GLU A 113 -12.32 -9.90 0.24
CA GLU A 113 -11.07 -10.65 0.05
C GLU A 113 -11.14 -11.66 -1.12
N VAL A 114 -11.74 -11.27 -2.26
CA VAL A 114 -11.99 -12.15 -3.42
C VAL A 114 -11.09 -11.84 -4.60
N SER A 115 -10.67 -12.86 -5.37
CA SER A 115 -9.89 -12.64 -6.61
C SER A 115 -10.73 -12.17 -7.80
N GLU A 116 -12.05 -12.21 -7.67
CA GLU A 116 -12.99 -11.74 -8.66
C GLU A 116 -14.27 -11.25 -8.01
N PHE A 117 -14.92 -10.26 -8.62
CA PHE A 117 -16.27 -9.84 -8.28
C PHE A 117 -17.07 -9.57 -9.55
N TYR A 118 -18.36 -9.31 -9.38
CA TYR A 118 -19.29 -9.13 -10.49
C TYR A 118 -20.07 -7.83 -10.31
N ILE A 119 -20.21 -7.05 -11.38
CA ILE A 119 -21.14 -5.92 -11.44
C ILE A 119 -22.36 -6.35 -12.23
N TYR A 120 -23.51 -6.34 -11.57
CA TYR A 120 -24.80 -6.71 -12.13
C TYR A 120 -25.50 -5.50 -12.72
N GLU A 121 -26.03 -5.63 -13.93
CA GLU A 121 -26.87 -4.64 -14.59
C GLU A 121 -28.34 -5.01 -14.39
N ILE A 122 -29.14 -4.10 -13.83
CA ILE A 122 -30.46 -4.38 -13.29
C ILE A 122 -31.45 -3.33 -13.81
N VAL A 123 -32.60 -3.73 -14.33
CA VAL A 123 -33.69 -2.80 -14.67
C VAL A 123 -34.45 -2.44 -13.39
N PRO A 124 -34.50 -1.17 -12.96
CA PRO A 124 -35.22 -0.80 -11.76
C PRO A 124 -36.74 -0.95 -11.95
N GLU A 125 -37.42 -1.28 -10.86
CA GLU A 125 -38.86 -1.51 -10.82
C GLU A 125 -39.54 -0.65 -9.74
N ALA A 126 -40.87 -0.66 -9.67
CA ALA A 126 -41.67 0.18 -8.77
C ALA A 126 -41.36 0.08 -7.26
N HIS A 127 -40.55 -0.90 -6.82
CA HIS A 127 -40.10 -1.04 -5.43
C HIS A 127 -38.70 -0.44 -5.17
N PHE A 128 -38.08 0.21 -6.16
CA PHE A 128 -36.82 0.95 -6.01
C PHE A 128 -37.11 2.39 -5.58
N VAL A 129 -36.47 2.85 -4.51
CA VAL A 129 -36.61 4.24 -4.03
C VAL A 129 -35.45 5.07 -4.57
N ASP A 130 -35.75 6.20 -5.23
CA ASP A 130 -34.73 7.21 -5.57
C ASP A 130 -34.35 7.99 -4.30
N VAL A 131 -33.14 7.73 -3.80
CA VAL A 131 -32.65 8.29 -2.54
C VAL A 131 -32.47 9.80 -2.65
N THR A 132 -31.93 10.27 -3.78
CA THR A 132 -31.72 11.70 -4.03
C THR A 132 -33.06 12.44 -4.08
N ALA A 133 -34.03 11.92 -4.84
CA ALA A 133 -35.34 12.55 -4.95
C ALA A 133 -36.10 12.56 -3.61
N THR A 134 -35.95 11.49 -2.82
CA THR A 134 -36.53 11.38 -1.47
C THR A 134 -35.90 12.42 -0.53
N PHE A 135 -34.58 12.51 -0.51
CA PHE A 135 -33.84 13.46 0.32
C PHE A 135 -34.18 14.92 -0.04
N GLU A 136 -34.15 15.28 -1.32
CA GLU A 136 -34.46 16.64 -1.78
C GLU A 136 -35.90 17.04 -1.46
N ARG A 137 -36.85 16.12 -1.61
CA ARG A 137 -38.26 16.35 -1.23
C ARG A 137 -38.37 16.62 0.28
N THR A 138 -37.71 15.81 1.10
CA THR A 138 -37.70 16.01 2.57
C THR A 138 -37.06 17.34 2.94
N LEU A 139 -35.94 17.70 2.33
CA LEU A 139 -35.26 18.97 2.55
C LEU A 139 -36.13 20.18 2.16
N GLN A 140 -36.86 20.08 1.04
CA GLN A 140 -37.76 21.14 0.58
C GLN A 140 -38.99 21.30 1.48
N ALA A 141 -39.51 20.19 2.01
CA ALA A 141 -40.65 20.18 2.91
C ALA A 141 -40.32 20.55 4.37
N GLU A 142 -39.03 20.57 4.74
CA GLU A 142 -38.60 20.91 6.10
C GLU A 142 -38.70 22.42 6.36
N ILE A 143 -39.46 22.75 7.40
CA ILE A 143 -39.79 24.12 7.81
C ILE A 143 -38.94 24.54 9.01
N ASP A 144 -38.47 23.59 9.82
CA ASP A 144 -37.60 23.90 10.96
C ASP A 144 -36.20 24.31 10.48
N PRO A 145 -35.73 25.54 10.78
CA PRO A 145 -34.45 26.03 10.27
C PRO A 145 -33.24 25.24 10.76
N GLN A 146 -33.27 24.70 11.98
CA GLN A 146 -32.14 23.95 12.54
C GLN A 146 -32.02 22.58 11.88
N ARG A 147 -33.15 21.88 11.73
CA ARG A 147 -33.21 20.59 11.05
C ARG A 147 -32.89 20.69 9.56
N ARG A 148 -33.29 21.79 8.92
CA ARG A 148 -32.91 22.07 7.53
C ARG A 148 -31.40 22.22 7.36
N ILE A 149 -30.73 22.96 8.25
CA ILE A 149 -29.26 23.09 8.24
C ILE A 149 -28.58 21.73 8.44
N GLU A 150 -29.12 20.89 9.34
CA GLU A 150 -28.59 19.53 9.56
C GLU A 150 -28.70 18.67 8.31
N LEU A 151 -29.86 18.68 7.64
CA LEU A 151 -30.06 18.02 6.36
C LEU A 151 -29.08 18.53 5.30
N GLU A 152 -28.97 19.85 5.13
CA GLU A 152 -28.05 20.46 4.15
C GLU A 152 -26.59 20.05 4.39
N ARG A 153 -26.16 19.89 5.66
CA ARG A 153 -24.81 19.41 6.01
C ARG A 153 -24.55 17.98 5.55
N ARG A 154 -25.58 17.13 5.56
CA ARG A 154 -25.52 15.71 5.20
C ARG A 154 -25.83 15.42 3.73
N ARG A 155 -26.10 16.45 2.92
CA ARG A 155 -26.55 16.32 1.53
C ARG A 155 -25.71 15.36 0.69
N ASN A 156 -24.39 15.42 0.83
CA ASN A 156 -23.47 14.56 0.07
C ASN A 156 -23.64 13.07 0.40
N GLU A 157 -23.96 12.72 1.66
CA GLU A 157 -24.19 11.34 2.12
C GLU A 157 -25.35 10.66 1.36
N PHE A 158 -26.32 11.43 0.87
CA PHE A 158 -27.53 10.92 0.21
C PHE A 158 -27.52 11.05 -1.32
N ILE A 159 -26.61 11.84 -1.88
CA ILE A 159 -26.66 12.22 -3.30
C ILE A 159 -25.46 11.70 -4.09
N ASP A 160 -24.27 11.63 -3.47
CA ASP A 160 -23.03 11.34 -4.20
C ASP A 160 -22.99 9.90 -4.75
N GLU A 161 -23.74 8.97 -4.14
CA GLU A 161 -23.79 7.57 -4.56
C GLU A 161 -24.73 7.32 -5.75
N TYR A 162 -25.56 8.30 -6.12
CA TYR A 162 -26.64 8.15 -7.11
C TYR A 162 -27.49 6.88 -6.87
N GLU A 163 -27.80 6.61 -5.59
CA GLU A 163 -28.40 5.36 -5.13
C GLU A 163 -29.89 5.25 -5.50
N PHE A 164 -30.26 4.06 -5.95
CA PHE A 164 -31.63 3.56 -6.03
C PHE A 164 -31.75 2.32 -5.13
N SER A 165 -32.47 2.44 -4.02
CA SER A 165 -32.54 1.38 -3.01
C SER A 165 -33.75 0.48 -3.28
N ALA A 166 -33.54 -0.78 -3.65
CA ALA A 166 -34.62 -1.74 -3.82
C ALA A 166 -35.14 -2.24 -2.47
N ILE A 167 -36.46 -2.20 -2.28
CA ILE A 167 -37.12 -2.74 -1.08
C ILE A 167 -37.20 -4.26 -1.18
N GLU A 168 -36.61 -4.96 -0.20
CA GLU A 168 -36.69 -6.40 0.05
C GLU A 168 -36.10 -7.33 -1.01
N PHE A 169 -36.38 -7.15 -2.29
CA PHE A 169 -36.07 -8.14 -3.32
C PHE A 169 -35.82 -7.53 -4.69
N ILE A 170 -34.75 -7.95 -5.37
CA ILE A 170 -34.53 -7.73 -6.81
C ILE A 170 -34.71 -9.07 -7.52
N ARG A 171 -35.60 -9.10 -8.51
CA ARG A 171 -35.99 -10.32 -9.21
C ARG A 171 -34.91 -10.79 -10.18
N PRO A 172 -34.70 -12.11 -10.37
CA PRO A 172 -33.76 -12.62 -11.35
C PRO A 172 -34.05 -12.09 -12.78
N GLU A 173 -35.32 -11.92 -13.13
CA GLU A 173 -35.76 -11.50 -14.47
C GLU A 173 -35.42 -10.03 -14.77
N SER A 174 -35.23 -9.19 -13.74
CA SER A 174 -34.79 -7.81 -13.91
C SER A 174 -33.28 -7.64 -13.99
N ILE A 175 -32.50 -8.70 -13.75
CA ILE A 175 -31.04 -8.70 -13.91
C ILE A 175 -30.70 -9.05 -15.36
N LEU A 176 -30.14 -8.10 -16.13
CA LEU A 176 -29.82 -8.29 -17.54
C LEU A 176 -28.53 -9.07 -17.77
N SER A 177 -27.49 -8.71 -17.02
CA SER A 177 -26.14 -9.26 -17.20
C SER A 177 -25.29 -9.09 -15.95
N ALA A 178 -24.13 -9.75 -15.93
CA ALA A 178 -23.09 -9.54 -14.94
C ALA A 178 -21.73 -9.41 -15.63
N THR A 179 -20.99 -8.35 -15.34
CA THR A 179 -19.61 -8.18 -15.80
C THR A 179 -18.65 -8.72 -14.74
N ARG A 180 -17.79 -9.65 -15.11
CA ARG A 180 -16.78 -10.24 -14.23
C ARG A 180 -15.52 -9.38 -14.21
N TYR A 181 -15.07 -9.04 -13.03
CA TYR A 181 -13.85 -8.30 -12.75
C TYR A 181 -12.85 -9.22 -12.06
N VAL A 182 -11.62 -9.31 -12.55
CA VAL A 182 -10.58 -10.22 -12.01
C VAL A 182 -9.36 -9.42 -11.57
N PHE A 183 -8.82 -9.77 -10.41
CA PHE A 183 -7.66 -9.12 -9.82
C PHE A 183 -6.40 -9.39 -10.64
N ASN A 184 -5.71 -8.32 -11.04
CA ASN A 184 -4.41 -8.39 -11.69
C ASN A 184 -3.29 -8.10 -10.67
N ASN A 185 -2.38 -9.08 -10.51
CA ASN A 185 -1.26 -8.99 -9.58
C ASN A 185 -0.17 -7.98 -10.01
N GLU A 186 -0.15 -7.56 -11.28
CA GLU A 186 0.88 -6.66 -11.79
C GLU A 186 0.59 -5.20 -11.42
N ASP A 187 -0.66 -4.77 -11.52
CA ASP A 187 -1.08 -3.40 -11.24
C ASP A 187 -1.99 -3.24 -10.01
N PHE A 188 -2.36 -4.36 -9.37
CA PHE A 188 -3.22 -4.43 -8.18
C PHE A 188 -4.59 -3.80 -8.38
N ARG A 189 -5.16 -3.94 -9.58
CA ARG A 189 -6.52 -3.51 -9.91
C ARG A 189 -7.35 -4.68 -10.42
N TYR A 190 -8.67 -4.58 -10.32
CA TYR A 190 -9.51 -5.51 -11.05
C TYR A 190 -9.75 -4.99 -12.44
N HIS A 191 -9.71 -5.90 -13.41
CA HIS A 191 -10.00 -5.60 -14.80
C HIS A 191 -11.25 -6.36 -15.24
N PRO A 192 -12.12 -5.74 -16.06
CA PRO A 192 -13.23 -6.44 -16.66
C PRO A 192 -12.71 -7.51 -17.62
N VAL A 193 -13.22 -8.73 -17.48
CA VAL A 193 -12.79 -9.89 -18.30
C VAL A 193 -13.89 -10.31 -19.26
N GLU A 194 -15.12 -10.44 -18.79
CA GLU A 194 -16.25 -10.95 -19.57
C GLU A 194 -17.58 -10.37 -19.10
N ILE A 195 -18.54 -10.26 -20.02
CA ILE A 195 -19.95 -9.94 -19.75
C ILE A 195 -20.77 -11.21 -19.93
N ILE A 196 -21.44 -11.63 -18.86
CA ILE A 196 -22.21 -12.86 -18.80
C ILE A 196 -23.70 -12.46 -18.90
N PRO A 197 -24.40 -12.76 -20.02
CA PRO A 197 -25.80 -12.42 -20.17
C PRO A 197 -26.69 -13.35 -19.33
N ASN A 198 -27.75 -12.81 -18.73
CA ASN A 198 -28.75 -13.62 -18.03
C ASN A 198 -29.78 -14.18 -19.03
N ALA A 199 -29.84 -15.50 -19.13
CA ALA A 199 -30.83 -16.18 -19.99
C ALA A 199 -32.27 -16.00 -19.51
N ASN A 200 -32.48 -15.71 -18.22
CA ASN A 200 -33.80 -15.51 -17.62
C ASN A 200 -34.29 -14.05 -17.68
N ALA A 201 -33.49 -13.14 -18.25
CA ALA A 201 -33.83 -11.71 -18.26
C ALA A 201 -35.04 -11.40 -19.15
N GLU A 202 -35.97 -10.60 -18.63
CA GLU A 202 -37.10 -10.08 -19.40
C GLU A 202 -36.69 -8.78 -20.13
N ARG A 203 -36.53 -8.88 -21.46
CA ARG A 203 -35.95 -7.79 -22.28
C ARG A 203 -36.84 -6.57 -22.48
N ASN A 204 -38.13 -6.68 -22.16
CA ASN A 204 -39.14 -5.64 -22.40
C ASN A 204 -39.63 -4.98 -21.10
N LEU A 205 -38.90 -5.16 -19.99
CA LEU A 205 -39.21 -4.46 -18.75
C LEU A 205 -39.08 -2.96 -18.94
N ILE A 206 -40.11 -2.22 -18.50
CA ILE A 206 -40.11 -0.76 -18.50
C ILE A 206 -39.51 -0.31 -17.17
N PRO A 207 -38.39 0.45 -17.17
CA PRO A 207 -37.78 0.96 -15.95
C PRO A 207 -38.78 1.82 -15.18
N THR A 208 -38.99 1.48 -13.92
CA THR A 208 -39.88 2.22 -13.01
C THR A 208 -39.22 2.38 -11.65
N VAL A 209 -39.65 3.36 -10.87
CA VAL A 209 -39.23 3.53 -9.47
C VAL A 209 -40.47 3.79 -8.62
N HIS A 210 -40.33 3.62 -7.31
CA HIS A 210 -41.35 3.97 -6.34
C HIS A 210 -41.73 5.44 -6.49
N GLU A 211 -43.02 5.74 -6.34
CA GLU A 211 -43.49 7.12 -6.31
C GLU A 211 -42.69 7.92 -5.27
N ASN A 212 -42.40 9.20 -5.53
CA ASN A 212 -41.61 10.06 -4.64
C ASN A 212 -42.43 10.50 -3.40
N ASN A 213 -42.95 9.53 -2.67
CA ASN A 213 -43.68 9.67 -1.42
C ASN A 213 -43.05 8.88 -0.26
N PHE A 214 -42.02 8.06 -0.53
CA PHE A 214 -41.33 7.24 0.48
C PHE A 214 -40.66 8.11 1.57
N SER A 215 -40.84 7.78 2.85
CA SER A 215 -40.30 8.57 3.95
C SER A 215 -38.78 8.42 4.07
N LEU A 216 -38.06 9.52 4.25
CA LEU A 216 -36.62 9.49 4.52
C LEU A 216 -36.31 8.79 5.86
N GLY A 217 -37.22 8.80 6.83
CA GLY A 217 -36.98 8.18 8.15
C GLY A 217 -36.31 9.12 9.16
N THR A 218 -35.57 8.57 10.12
CA THR A 218 -35.04 9.27 11.29
C THR A 218 -33.55 9.55 11.13
N ILE A 219 -33.18 10.82 11.05
CA ILE A 219 -31.77 11.25 11.12
C ILE A 219 -31.44 11.48 12.59
N ARG A 220 -30.56 10.66 13.17
CA ARG A 220 -30.08 10.84 14.55
C ARG A 220 -28.89 11.81 14.57
N ASN A 221 -28.85 12.70 15.57
CA ASN A 221 -27.74 13.59 15.85
C ASN A 221 -26.50 12.80 16.31
N HIS A 222 -25.80 12.14 15.41
CA HIS A 222 -24.48 11.56 15.65
C HIS A 222 -23.53 12.09 14.57
N ASN A 223 -22.41 12.68 15.02
CA ASN A 223 -21.27 12.97 14.17
C ASN A 223 -20.54 11.64 13.94
N PHE A 224 -20.83 10.99 12.84
CA PHE A 224 -19.91 10.02 12.25
C PHE A 224 -19.04 10.76 11.24
N GLU A 225 -17.74 10.47 11.24
CA GLU A 225 -16.89 10.75 10.08
C GLU A 225 -17.35 9.78 8.98
N HIS A 226 -18.24 10.24 8.10
CA HIS A 226 -18.80 9.45 7.02
C HIS A 226 -17.86 9.39 5.81
N HIS A 227 -17.18 8.26 5.63
CA HIS A 227 -16.60 7.82 4.35
C HIS A 227 -16.73 6.30 4.10
N LEU A 228 -17.52 5.58 4.91
CA LEU A 228 -17.72 4.14 4.77
C LEU A 228 -19.17 3.82 4.37
N PRO A 229 -19.39 3.15 3.23
CA PRO A 229 -20.71 2.63 2.88
C PRO A 229 -21.04 1.33 3.64
N THR A 230 -22.32 0.96 3.64
CA THR A 230 -22.88 -0.02 4.57
C THR A 230 -22.30 -1.43 4.42
N LEU A 231 -22.05 -2.11 5.56
CA LEU A 231 -21.74 -3.55 5.64
C LEU A 231 -22.79 -4.43 4.94
N ASP A 232 -23.99 -3.89 4.74
CA ASP A 232 -25.09 -4.50 4.02
C ASP A 232 -24.78 -4.70 2.51
N PHE A 233 -23.90 -3.91 1.92
CA PHE A 233 -23.40 -4.20 0.57
C PHE A 233 -22.48 -5.43 0.54
N ALA A 234 -21.89 -5.81 1.69
CA ALA A 234 -20.67 -6.60 1.71
C ALA A 234 -20.83 -8.11 1.96
N CYS A 235 -21.86 -8.57 2.66
CA CYS A 235 -22.00 -10.00 2.98
C CYS A 235 -23.40 -10.53 2.68
N TYR A 236 -23.51 -11.83 2.33
CA TYR A 236 -24.79 -12.50 2.07
C TYR A 236 -25.16 -13.42 3.23
N ARG A 237 -26.48 -13.60 3.41
CA ARG A 237 -27.08 -14.47 4.41
C ARG A 237 -27.62 -15.71 3.70
N PRO A 238 -27.06 -16.92 3.90
CA PRO A 238 -27.60 -18.11 3.26
C PRO A 238 -29.02 -18.37 3.73
N ASP A 239 -29.97 -18.54 2.79
CA ASP A 239 -31.39 -18.80 3.09
C ASP A 239 -31.68 -20.22 3.61
N ASN A 240 -30.65 -20.99 3.99
CA ASN A 240 -30.82 -22.36 4.47
C ASN A 240 -30.78 -22.46 5.99
N ASN A 241 -31.96 -22.66 6.57
CA ASN A 241 -32.27 -22.99 7.97
C ASN A 241 -31.66 -24.33 8.47
N THR A 242 -30.37 -24.62 8.25
CA THR A 242 -29.79 -25.93 8.63
C THR A 242 -28.59 -25.89 9.58
N GLY A 243 -28.32 -24.77 10.25
CA GLY A 243 -27.20 -24.67 11.21
C GLY A 243 -27.57 -24.02 12.54
N THR A 244 -28.04 -24.80 13.51
CA THR A 244 -28.35 -24.37 14.87
C THR A 244 -27.07 -24.31 15.75
N VAL A 245 -26.59 -23.12 16.15
CA VAL A 245 -25.56 -22.94 17.22
C VAL A 245 -25.82 -21.75 18.13
N SER A 246 -25.97 -21.98 19.43
CA SER A 246 -26.76 -21.16 20.34
C SER A 246 -25.95 -20.19 21.27
N PHE A 247 -26.33 -18.88 21.49
CA PHE A 247 -26.14 -17.93 22.66
C PHE A 247 -27.36 -17.10 23.24
N VAL A 248 -27.51 -16.99 24.58
CA VAL A 248 -28.65 -16.37 25.32
C VAL A 248 -28.49 -14.86 25.56
N VAL A 249 -29.60 -14.10 25.46
CA VAL A 249 -29.73 -12.68 25.84
C VAL A 249 -30.39 -12.58 27.22
N LEU A 250 -29.80 -11.80 28.13
CA LEU A 250 -30.44 -11.37 29.38
C LEU A 250 -31.06 -9.99 29.17
N ASN A 251 -32.36 -9.89 29.46
CA ASN A 251 -33.03 -8.62 29.75
C ASN A 251 -32.47 -8.06 31.06
N SER A 252 -32.11 -6.79 31.10
CA SER A 252 -32.01 -6.04 32.35
C SER A 252 -32.62 -4.64 32.23
N ASN A 253 -33.91 -4.57 32.53
CA ASN A 253 -34.44 -3.41 33.23
C ASN A 253 -34.01 -3.51 34.70
N SER A 254 -32.87 -2.93 35.08
CA SER A 254 -32.62 -2.38 36.43
C SER A 254 -31.16 -1.94 36.61
N HIS A 255 -30.99 -0.80 37.28
CA HIS A 255 -29.72 -0.34 37.82
C HIS A 255 -29.14 -1.35 38.83
N ARG A 256 -27.79 -1.43 38.88
CA ARG A 256 -26.93 -2.11 39.88
C ARG A 256 -26.87 -3.66 39.84
N GLU A 257 -25.76 -4.21 39.33
CA GLU A 257 -24.73 -4.97 40.08
C GLU A 257 -23.83 -5.82 39.15
N LYS A 258 -22.53 -5.80 39.44
CA LYS A 258 -21.49 -6.70 38.90
C LYS A 258 -21.64 -8.08 39.53
N ARG A 259 -21.65 -9.16 38.73
CA ARG A 259 -20.73 -10.34 38.82
C ARG A 259 -21.17 -11.47 37.87
N GLU A 260 -20.15 -12.17 37.41
CA GLU A 260 -20.11 -13.32 36.50
C GLU A 260 -21.15 -14.41 36.79
N LEU A 261 -21.74 -15.01 35.74
CA LEU A 261 -21.91 -16.47 35.59
C LEU A 261 -22.69 -16.87 34.31
N ASN A 262 -22.14 -17.87 33.62
CA ASN A 262 -22.75 -18.89 32.75
C ASN A 262 -23.55 -18.48 31.50
N MET A 263 -22.82 -18.43 30.38
CA MET A 263 -23.32 -18.52 29.01
C MET A 263 -23.87 -19.92 28.67
N GLN A 264 -25.18 -20.03 28.44
CA GLN A 264 -25.77 -21.10 27.63
C GLN A 264 -26.89 -20.54 26.73
N SER A 265 -26.53 -20.17 25.50
CA SER A 265 -27.12 -20.75 24.26
C SER A 265 -28.56 -20.44 23.69
N ARG A 266 -28.68 -19.54 22.67
CA ARG A 266 -29.59 -19.39 21.46
C ARG A 266 -29.02 -18.83 20.10
N VAL A 267 -29.35 -19.46 18.97
CA VAL A 267 -28.63 -19.33 17.68
C VAL A 267 -28.87 -18.05 16.89
N LEU A 268 -27.79 -17.43 16.35
CA LEU A 268 -27.85 -16.41 15.29
C LEU A 268 -27.28 -16.97 13.96
N PRO A 269 -27.90 -16.67 12.79
CA PRO A 269 -27.36 -17.08 11.50
C PRO A 269 -26.05 -16.33 11.21
N LYS A 270 -24.99 -17.08 10.90
CA LYS A 270 -23.66 -16.57 10.52
C LYS A 270 -23.78 -15.84 9.17
N LEU A 271 -23.38 -14.55 9.11
CA LEU A 271 -23.08 -13.89 7.85
C LEU A 271 -21.90 -14.64 7.21
N ILE A 272 -22.11 -15.22 6.03
CA ILE A 272 -21.04 -15.85 5.27
C ILE A 272 -20.48 -14.77 4.35
N CYS A 273 -19.44 -14.09 4.82
CA CYS A 273 -18.50 -13.44 3.92
C CYS A 273 -17.59 -14.56 3.37
N PRO A 274 -17.22 -14.54 2.07
CA PRO A 274 -16.40 -15.59 1.46
C PRO A 274 -15.11 -15.88 2.26
N ASP A 275 -14.66 -17.12 2.17
CA ASP A 275 -13.70 -17.78 3.05
C ASP A 275 -12.35 -17.02 3.20
N PRO A 276 -11.92 -16.65 4.42
CA PRO A 276 -10.65 -15.94 4.70
C PRO A 276 -9.37 -16.74 4.38
N GLN A 277 -9.49 -17.92 3.76
CA GLN A 277 -8.35 -18.78 3.47
C GLN A 277 -7.66 -18.51 2.12
N PHE A 278 -8.16 -17.63 1.24
CA PHE A 278 -7.50 -17.42 -0.07
C PHE A 278 -6.45 -16.30 -0.11
N LEU A 279 -6.50 -15.31 0.79
CA LEU A 279 -5.38 -14.36 0.97
C LEU A 279 -4.13 -15.00 1.60
N GLN A 280 -4.11 -16.34 1.77
CA GLN A 280 -2.88 -17.11 2.00
C GLN A 280 -1.89 -17.07 0.81
N LYS A 281 -2.25 -16.40 -0.30
CA LYS A 281 -1.30 -15.93 -1.33
C LYS A 281 -1.15 -14.41 -1.40
N LYS A 282 -1.37 -13.67 -0.30
CA LYS A 282 -0.62 -12.40 -0.13
C LYS A 282 0.85 -12.80 -0.30
N GLU A 283 1.56 -12.25 -1.30
CA GLU A 283 3.02 -12.34 -1.33
C GLU A 283 3.51 -11.76 -0.01
N ARG A 284 3.75 -12.64 0.97
CA ARG A 284 4.40 -12.23 2.20
C ARG A 284 5.80 -11.83 1.80
N ILE A 285 6.16 -10.60 2.11
CA ILE A 285 7.52 -10.12 1.96
C ILE A 285 8.39 -11.05 2.82
N GLU A 286 9.12 -11.96 2.17
CA GLU A 286 9.95 -12.95 2.85
C GLU A 286 11.12 -12.23 3.53
N ASN A 287 11.45 -12.64 4.75
CA ASN A 287 12.58 -12.08 5.48
C ASN A 287 13.90 -12.44 4.75
N PRO A 288 14.88 -11.52 4.64
CA PRO A 288 16.14 -11.79 3.94
C PRO A 288 16.87 -13.03 4.45
N THR A 289 16.95 -13.19 5.77
CA THR A 289 17.57 -14.38 6.38
C THR A 289 16.90 -15.68 5.91
N SER A 290 15.57 -15.70 5.75
CA SER A 290 14.86 -16.92 5.37
C SER A 290 15.19 -17.40 3.96
N PHE A 291 15.25 -16.49 2.97
CA PHE A 291 15.47 -16.89 1.58
C PHE A 291 16.95 -16.96 1.20
N LEU A 292 17.81 -16.10 1.77
CA LEU A 292 19.25 -16.12 1.50
C LEU A 292 19.90 -17.38 2.10
N GLU A 293 19.56 -17.73 3.34
CA GLU A 293 20.16 -18.90 3.99
C GLU A 293 19.73 -20.23 3.40
N ARG A 294 18.54 -20.30 2.77
CA ARG A 294 18.00 -21.50 2.12
C ARG A 294 18.76 -21.89 0.85
N THR A 295 19.32 -20.91 0.14
CA THR A 295 19.92 -21.09 -1.19
C THR A 295 21.44 -20.89 -1.21
N LYS A 296 22.04 -20.55 -0.07
CA LYS A 296 23.47 -20.25 0.00
C LYS A 296 24.32 -21.47 -0.35
N SER A 297 25.40 -21.24 -1.08
CA SER A 297 26.37 -22.27 -1.46
C SER A 297 27.79 -21.72 -1.45
N LYS A 298 28.79 -22.59 -1.33
CA LYS A 298 30.19 -22.17 -1.53
C LYS A 298 30.39 -21.83 -3.00
N ILE A 299 31.17 -20.80 -3.31
CA ILE A 299 31.59 -20.53 -4.68
C ILE A 299 32.90 -21.26 -4.94
N ASN A 300 32.80 -22.44 -5.57
CA ASN A 300 33.95 -23.27 -5.89
C ASN A 300 34.58 -22.77 -7.19
N ILE A 301 35.84 -22.37 -7.11
CA ILE A 301 36.58 -21.78 -8.23
C ILE A 301 37.77 -22.65 -8.62
N THR A 302 38.14 -22.62 -9.89
CA THR A 302 39.43 -23.12 -10.37
C THR A 302 40.23 -21.96 -10.94
N SER A 303 41.47 -21.81 -10.45
CA SER A 303 42.46 -20.82 -10.89
C SER A 303 43.84 -21.48 -10.85
N PHE A 304 44.64 -21.35 -11.92
CA PHE A 304 45.94 -22.05 -12.06
C PHE A 304 45.89 -23.54 -11.65
N GLU A 305 44.86 -24.27 -12.09
CA GLU A 305 44.63 -25.70 -11.78
C GLU A 305 44.38 -26.04 -10.29
N MET A 306 44.36 -25.05 -9.41
CA MET A 306 43.99 -25.21 -8.00
C MET A 306 42.48 -25.04 -7.82
N LYS A 307 41.87 -25.95 -7.06
CA LYS A 307 40.49 -25.82 -6.58
C LYS A 307 40.47 -24.99 -5.31
N LEU A 308 39.85 -23.81 -5.38
CA LEU A 308 39.74 -22.86 -4.28
C LEU A 308 38.26 -22.51 -4.06
N CYS A 309 38.00 -21.79 -2.97
CA CYS A 309 36.74 -21.15 -2.67
C CYS A 309 36.95 -19.65 -2.59
N LEU A 310 35.95 -18.89 -3.06
CA LEU A 310 35.95 -17.45 -2.92
C LEU A 310 35.54 -17.08 -1.49
N ILE A 311 36.44 -16.45 -0.73
CA ILE A 311 36.24 -16.05 0.65
C ILE A 311 36.49 -14.54 0.84
N PRO A 312 35.73 -13.86 1.70
CA PRO A 312 36.07 -12.52 2.12
C PRO A 312 37.20 -12.56 3.16
N ASP A 313 38.12 -11.61 3.07
CA ASP A 313 39.03 -11.24 4.16
C ASP A 313 38.99 -9.71 4.29
N ASN A 314 38.51 -9.26 5.46
CA ASN A 314 38.01 -7.91 5.66
C ASN A 314 37.00 -7.53 4.56
N LYS A 315 37.22 -6.44 3.84
CA LYS A 315 36.38 -5.99 2.72
C LYS A 315 36.78 -6.54 1.35
N TYR A 316 37.91 -7.22 1.23
CA TYR A 316 38.42 -7.71 -0.06
C TYR A 316 38.14 -9.20 -0.23
N LEU A 317 38.25 -9.67 -1.48
CA LEU A 317 37.96 -11.05 -1.84
C LEU A 317 39.22 -11.83 -2.17
N TYR A 318 39.24 -13.08 -1.71
CA TYR A 318 40.38 -13.97 -1.87
C TYR A 318 40.01 -15.39 -2.31
N GLY A 319 40.95 -16.07 -2.97
CA GLY A 319 40.92 -17.52 -3.17
C GLY A 319 41.60 -18.25 -2.02
N ALA A 320 40.90 -19.19 -1.38
CA ALA A 320 41.46 -20.04 -0.33
C ALA A 320 40.97 -21.48 -0.43
N THR A 321 41.47 -22.37 0.44
CA THR A 321 40.99 -23.76 0.52
C THR A 321 39.50 -23.82 0.90
N CYS A 322 38.78 -24.77 0.32
CA CYS A 322 37.34 -24.95 0.51
C CYS A 322 36.95 -25.62 1.84
N ASP A 323 37.52 -25.16 2.95
CA ASP A 323 37.36 -25.78 4.26
C ASP A 323 35.96 -25.52 4.86
N THR A 324 35.65 -26.13 6.00
CA THR A 324 34.34 -25.98 6.67
C THR A 324 33.97 -24.53 6.98
N ASN A 325 34.96 -23.64 7.14
CA ASN A 325 34.77 -22.22 7.43
C ASN A 325 34.68 -21.32 6.18
N SER A 326 34.62 -21.88 4.96
CA SER A 326 34.46 -21.07 3.75
C SER A 326 33.15 -20.28 3.76
N ALA A 327 33.19 -19.06 3.23
CA ALA A 327 32.01 -18.22 3.07
C ALA A 327 30.95 -18.86 2.18
N LEU A 328 29.69 -18.57 2.51
CA LEU A 328 28.51 -19.04 1.80
C LEU A 328 27.86 -17.87 1.10
N TRP A 329 27.56 -18.07 -0.18
CA TRP A 329 27.08 -17.02 -1.07
C TRP A 329 25.69 -17.34 -1.59
N SER A 330 24.87 -16.30 -1.72
CA SER A 330 23.58 -16.33 -2.40
C SER A 330 23.64 -15.55 -3.70
N PHE A 331 23.10 -16.11 -4.77
CA PHE A 331 22.99 -15.44 -6.07
C PHE A 331 21.53 -15.09 -6.37
N THR A 332 21.21 -13.81 -6.46
CA THR A 332 19.82 -13.33 -6.56
C THR A 332 19.31 -13.27 -8.00
N GLU A 333 17.99 -13.16 -8.17
CA GLU A 333 17.35 -12.99 -9.49
C GLU A 333 17.88 -11.78 -10.28
N PHE A 334 18.38 -10.75 -9.58
CA PHE A 334 18.97 -9.54 -10.14
C PHE A 334 20.51 -9.58 -10.28
N GLY A 335 21.12 -10.74 -10.05
CA GLY A 335 22.55 -10.94 -10.29
C GLY A 335 23.46 -10.41 -9.18
N GLN A 336 22.93 -10.12 -7.98
CA GLN A 336 23.78 -9.81 -6.83
C GLN A 336 24.36 -11.10 -6.24
N LEU A 337 25.64 -11.06 -5.89
CA LEU A 337 26.32 -12.08 -5.10
C LEU A 337 26.44 -11.59 -3.66
N ILE A 338 25.73 -12.24 -2.74
CA ILE A 338 25.55 -11.80 -1.36
C ILE A 338 26.22 -12.80 -0.42
N THR A 339 27.03 -12.30 0.52
CA THR A 339 27.58 -13.09 1.63
C THR A 339 27.33 -12.38 2.95
N LYS A 340 27.35 -13.15 4.04
CA LYS A 340 27.32 -12.60 5.39
C LYS A 340 28.75 -12.26 5.85
N ILE A 341 28.95 -11.07 6.41
CA ILE A 341 30.20 -10.66 7.07
C ILE A 341 29.91 -9.99 8.41
N PHE A 342 30.89 -10.01 9.32
CA PHE A 342 30.86 -9.18 10.51
C PHE A 342 31.33 -7.76 10.15
N ASP A 343 30.45 -6.77 10.24
CA ASP A 343 30.72 -5.38 9.83
C ASP A 343 31.41 -4.54 10.94
N GLY A 344 31.83 -5.19 12.02
CA GLY A 344 32.36 -4.57 13.23
C GLY A 344 31.35 -4.48 14.39
N GLN A 345 30.06 -4.62 14.11
CA GLN A 345 28.99 -4.56 15.12
C GLN A 345 28.06 -5.77 15.02
N TYR A 346 27.61 -6.09 13.81
CA TYR A 346 26.68 -7.16 13.54
C TYR A 346 27.08 -7.96 12.31
N ASP A 347 26.43 -9.10 12.22
CA ASP A 347 26.61 -10.11 11.20
C ASP A 347 25.60 -9.79 10.08
N GLN A 348 26.05 -9.19 8.98
CA GLN A 348 25.21 -8.53 7.97
C GLN A 348 25.44 -9.02 6.55
N TYR A 349 24.46 -8.81 5.67
CA TYR A 349 24.56 -9.14 4.25
C TYR A 349 25.23 -8.03 3.44
N TYR A 350 26.30 -8.39 2.75
CA TYR A 350 27.09 -7.51 1.88
C TYR A 350 27.17 -8.10 0.48
N CYS A 351 27.31 -7.22 -0.51
CA CYS A 351 27.30 -7.56 -1.92
C CYS A 351 28.70 -7.46 -2.52
N LEU A 352 29.05 -8.44 -3.35
CA LEU A 352 30.24 -8.41 -4.19
C LEU A 352 30.15 -7.23 -5.16
N THR A 353 31.14 -6.34 -5.12
CA THR A 353 31.15 -5.08 -5.85
C THR A 353 32.41 -4.97 -6.70
N ALA A 354 32.23 -4.83 -8.02
CA ALA A 354 33.30 -4.54 -8.96
C ALA A 354 33.87 -3.12 -8.73
N PRO A 355 35.15 -2.86 -9.07
CA PRO A 355 35.74 -1.52 -8.96
C PRO A 355 35.00 -0.50 -9.84
N ARG A 356 34.76 0.71 -9.30
CA ARG A 356 34.00 1.77 -10.02
C ARG A 356 34.88 2.53 -11.00
N ASN A 357 36.14 2.79 -10.62
CA ASN A 357 37.05 3.69 -11.34
C ASN A 357 38.45 3.06 -11.48
N SER A 358 39.25 3.51 -12.46
CA SER A 358 40.65 3.06 -12.64
C SER A 358 41.61 3.48 -11.52
N GLN A 359 41.16 4.33 -10.58
CA GLN A 359 41.91 4.71 -9.38
C GLN A 359 41.67 3.76 -8.21
N ASP A 360 40.54 3.06 -8.19
CA ASP A 360 40.43 1.89 -7.31
C ASP A 360 41.41 0.87 -7.89
N SER A 361 42.39 0.46 -7.08
CA SER A 361 43.12 -0.77 -7.35
C SER A 361 42.08 -1.81 -7.77
N ASN A 362 42.18 -2.40 -8.98
CA ASN A 362 41.14 -3.19 -9.69
C ASN A 362 40.50 -4.36 -8.90
N TYR A 363 40.81 -4.48 -7.61
CA TYR A 363 40.28 -5.43 -6.66
C TYR A 363 38.76 -5.30 -6.48
N VAL A 364 38.16 -6.48 -6.35
CA VAL A 364 36.76 -6.64 -6.01
C VAL A 364 36.63 -6.59 -4.50
N LYS A 365 35.56 -5.95 -4.02
CA LYS A 365 35.32 -5.74 -2.59
C LYS A 365 33.86 -6.03 -2.20
N LEU A 366 33.61 -6.03 -0.90
CA LEU A 366 32.28 -6.09 -0.32
C LEU A 366 31.82 -4.70 0.08
N GLU A 367 30.61 -4.34 -0.33
CA GLU A 367 29.90 -3.13 0.12
C GLU A 367 28.48 -3.48 0.56
N ILE A 368 27.82 -2.58 1.28
CA ILE A 368 26.38 -2.66 1.57
C ILE A 368 25.62 -2.90 0.26
N CYS A 369 24.75 -3.91 0.25
CA CYS A 369 23.95 -4.26 -0.92
C CYS A 369 23.05 -3.09 -1.36
N ASP A 370 23.07 -2.78 -2.64
CA ASP A 370 22.36 -1.66 -3.24
C ASP A 370 22.04 -1.93 -4.70
N LEU A 371 20.75 -2.07 -5.02
CA LEU A 371 20.28 -2.32 -6.38
C LEU A 371 20.56 -1.16 -7.35
N ASN A 372 20.76 0.06 -6.86
CA ASN A 372 21.18 1.20 -7.69
C ASN A 372 22.65 1.09 -8.13
N THR A 373 23.46 0.27 -7.47
CA THR A 373 24.88 0.09 -7.79
C THR A 373 25.06 -0.97 -8.88
N LYS A 374 25.29 -0.54 -10.12
CA LYS A 374 25.51 -1.45 -11.25
C LYS A 374 26.73 -2.35 -11.06
N GLU A 375 27.73 -1.92 -10.31
CA GLU A 375 28.95 -2.71 -10.03
C GLU A 375 28.69 -3.92 -9.12
N GLN A 376 27.54 -3.97 -8.45
CA GLN A 376 27.09 -5.12 -7.68
C GLN A 376 26.35 -6.17 -8.51
N ARG A 377 26.22 -5.95 -9.82
CA ARG A 377 25.55 -6.87 -10.74
C ARG A 377 26.56 -7.75 -11.43
N TRP A 378 26.35 -9.05 -11.31
CA TRP A 378 27.18 -10.10 -11.86
C TRP A 378 26.35 -11.02 -12.74
N THR A 379 26.93 -11.42 -13.86
CA THR A 379 26.34 -12.39 -14.78
C THR A 379 27.20 -13.65 -14.85
N LEU A 380 26.54 -14.79 -15.03
CA LEU A 380 27.17 -16.08 -15.22
C LEU A 380 27.21 -16.38 -16.73
N GLN A 381 28.37 -16.23 -17.37
CA GLN A 381 28.55 -16.58 -18.77
C GLN A 381 29.14 -17.98 -18.90
N SER A 382 28.56 -18.79 -19.80
CA SER A 382 29.07 -20.11 -20.11
C SER A 382 30.32 -20.02 -20.99
N ASP A 383 31.37 -20.77 -20.64
CA ASP A 383 32.55 -21.01 -21.47
C ASP A 383 32.86 -22.50 -21.53
N LYS A 384 32.50 -23.14 -22.65
CA LYS A 384 32.64 -24.59 -22.93
C LYS A 384 32.02 -25.49 -21.85
N ASN A 385 32.72 -25.68 -20.73
CA ASN A 385 32.35 -26.57 -19.61
C ASN A 385 32.41 -25.88 -18.22
N SER A 386 32.73 -24.59 -18.16
CA SER A 386 32.73 -23.79 -16.93
C SER A 386 31.86 -22.54 -17.11
N PHE A 387 31.63 -21.82 -16.01
CA PHE A 387 31.06 -20.48 -16.09
C PHE A 387 32.03 -19.47 -15.50
N LYS A 388 31.98 -18.26 -16.03
CA LYS A 388 32.74 -17.11 -15.55
C LYS A 388 31.80 -16.09 -14.95
N LEU A 389 32.31 -15.35 -13.96
CA LEU A 389 31.65 -14.16 -13.43
C LEU A 389 32.05 -12.96 -14.26
N LEU A 390 31.06 -12.25 -14.81
CA LEU A 390 31.25 -10.96 -15.45
C LEU A 390 30.55 -9.86 -14.68
N SER A 391 31.26 -8.76 -14.49
CA SER A 391 30.68 -7.52 -13.98
C SER A 391 29.75 -6.89 -15.03
N SER A 392 28.95 -5.91 -14.61
CA SER A 392 28.14 -5.08 -15.52
C SER A 392 28.96 -4.30 -16.57
N ALA A 393 30.26 -4.10 -16.33
CA ALA A 393 31.18 -3.52 -17.31
C ALA A 393 31.76 -4.56 -18.30
N ASN A 394 31.21 -5.78 -18.29
CA ASN A 394 31.67 -6.92 -19.09
C ASN A 394 33.13 -7.31 -18.81
N GLU A 395 33.56 -7.16 -17.57
CA GLU A 395 34.91 -7.53 -17.12
C GLU A 395 34.86 -8.87 -16.39
N THR A 396 35.83 -9.74 -16.66
CA THR A 396 35.90 -11.06 -16.03
C THR A 396 36.57 -10.98 -14.66
N LEU A 397 36.14 -11.84 -13.74
CA LEU A 397 36.80 -12.01 -12.44
C LEU A 397 38.10 -12.82 -12.58
N HIS A 398 39.18 -12.33 -11.97
CA HIS A 398 40.50 -12.95 -11.93
C HIS A 398 41.05 -13.06 -10.51
N LEU A 399 42.01 -13.96 -10.30
CA LEU A 399 42.84 -14.00 -9.09
C LEU A 399 44.29 -13.63 -9.38
N TYR A 400 44.85 -12.73 -8.58
CA TYR A 400 46.27 -12.39 -8.61
C TYR A 400 47.02 -13.31 -7.65
N ASN A 401 48.00 -14.07 -8.18
CA ASN A 401 48.77 -15.07 -7.45
C ASN A 401 47.91 -16.09 -6.68
N ASN A 402 46.70 -16.42 -7.16
CA ASN A 402 45.70 -17.25 -6.45
C ASN A 402 45.15 -16.66 -5.13
N TYR A 403 45.48 -15.41 -4.81
CA TYR A 403 45.02 -14.75 -3.59
C TYR A 403 43.96 -13.70 -3.90
N TYR A 404 44.31 -12.54 -4.45
CA TYR A 404 43.40 -11.39 -4.51
C TYR A 404 42.48 -11.39 -5.73
N ALA A 405 41.18 -11.16 -5.54
CA ALA A 405 40.21 -11.04 -6.61
C ALA A 405 40.20 -9.64 -7.24
N TYR A 406 40.24 -9.57 -8.57
CA TYR A 406 40.18 -8.32 -9.35
C TYR A 406 39.41 -8.52 -10.66
N THR A 407 38.94 -7.43 -11.28
CA THR A 407 38.31 -7.48 -12.61
C THR A 407 39.25 -7.03 -13.72
N GLN A 408 39.10 -7.61 -14.92
CA GLN A 408 39.84 -7.17 -16.11
C GLN A 408 39.03 -7.44 -17.39
N LYS A 409 39.14 -6.53 -18.37
CA LYS A 409 38.54 -6.71 -19.71
C LYS A 409 39.26 -7.75 -20.56
N LYS A 410 40.60 -7.76 -20.51
CA LYS A 410 41.42 -8.70 -21.29
C LYS A 410 41.50 -10.02 -20.53
N ILE A 411 40.99 -11.07 -21.16
CA ILE A 411 40.99 -12.42 -20.61
C ILE A 411 42.42 -12.96 -20.58
N ASP A 412 43.05 -12.97 -19.40
CA ASP A 412 44.21 -13.81 -19.11
C ASP A 412 43.74 -15.19 -18.64
N TYR A 413 43.68 -16.15 -19.56
CA TYR A 413 43.12 -17.49 -19.33
C TYR A 413 43.69 -18.22 -18.11
N TYR A 414 44.92 -17.93 -17.69
CA TYR A 414 45.54 -18.56 -16.54
C TYR A 414 45.03 -18.02 -15.19
N ARG A 415 44.54 -16.77 -15.19
CA ARG A 415 44.09 -16.05 -13.98
C ARG A 415 42.58 -15.98 -13.83
N VAL A 416 41.83 -16.35 -14.87
CA VAL A 416 40.36 -16.28 -14.86
C VAL A 416 39.80 -17.24 -13.83
N VAL A 417 38.83 -16.74 -13.05
CA VAL A 417 38.04 -17.54 -12.13
C VAL A 417 36.99 -18.34 -12.90
N ASN A 418 37.16 -19.67 -12.93
CA ASN A 418 36.16 -20.59 -13.46
C ASN A 418 35.33 -21.19 -12.33
N LEU A 419 34.00 -21.08 -12.42
CA LEU A 419 33.06 -21.62 -11.44
C LEU A 419 32.80 -23.11 -11.68
N ASN A 420 33.19 -23.94 -10.71
CA ASN A 420 33.04 -25.39 -10.77
C ASN A 420 31.61 -25.86 -10.45
N ASN A 421 30.87 -25.11 -9.61
CA ASN A 421 29.50 -25.43 -9.20
C ASN A 421 28.48 -24.42 -9.75
N SER A 422 28.76 -23.86 -10.92
CA SER A 422 27.90 -22.90 -11.62
C SER A 422 26.48 -23.38 -11.89
N PHE A 423 26.29 -24.68 -12.19
CA PHE A 423 24.96 -25.26 -12.37
C PHE A 423 24.13 -25.22 -11.07
N GLU A 424 24.77 -25.49 -9.93
CA GLU A 424 24.14 -25.40 -8.62
C GLU A 424 23.77 -23.94 -8.30
N ILE A 425 24.69 -22.99 -8.50
CA ILE A 425 24.45 -21.55 -8.29
C ILE A 425 23.29 -21.06 -9.16
N LYS A 426 23.23 -21.48 -10.43
CA LYS A 426 22.14 -21.11 -11.35
C LYS A 426 20.80 -21.74 -10.96
N LYS A 427 20.81 -23.01 -10.49
CA LYS A 427 19.61 -23.73 -10.05
C LYS A 427 19.07 -23.18 -8.72
N ASN A 428 19.96 -22.77 -7.82
CA ASN A 428 19.64 -22.22 -6.51
C ASN A 428 19.54 -20.68 -6.53
N LYS A 429 19.22 -20.08 -7.68
CA LYS A 429 19.00 -18.64 -7.78
C LYS A 429 17.85 -18.24 -6.86
N THR A 430 18.09 -17.25 -6.01
CA THR A 430 17.13 -16.83 -4.98
C THR A 430 16.36 -15.57 -5.40
N SER A 431 15.32 -15.21 -4.65
CA SER A 431 14.58 -13.97 -4.87
C SER A 431 15.48 -12.74 -4.73
N ALA A 432 15.05 -11.62 -5.32
CA ALA A 432 15.78 -10.36 -5.20
C ALA A 432 15.83 -9.89 -3.73
N PHE A 433 17.00 -9.42 -3.31
CA PHE A 433 17.16 -8.67 -2.06
C PHE A 433 16.93 -7.18 -2.35
N ILE A 434 15.72 -6.71 -2.05
CA ILE A 434 15.26 -5.33 -2.32
C ILE A 434 15.81 -4.38 -1.26
N GLN A 435 17.07 -4.01 -1.45
CA GLN A 435 17.77 -2.98 -0.70
C GLN A 435 18.42 -2.01 -1.68
N PHE A 436 18.20 -0.71 -1.48
CA PHE A 436 18.68 0.32 -2.39
C PHE A 436 19.04 1.61 -1.64
N SER A 437 20.02 2.33 -2.16
CA SER A 437 20.36 3.67 -1.69
C SER A 437 19.19 4.63 -1.94
N VAL A 438 18.91 5.47 -0.95
CA VAL A 438 17.89 6.52 -1.03
C VAL A 438 18.51 7.91 -0.98
N ASP A 439 19.84 7.98 -0.94
CA ASP A 439 20.49 9.28 -0.97
C ASP A 439 20.38 9.95 -2.31
N PRO A 440 20.37 11.28 -2.27
CA PRO A 440 20.14 12.12 -1.09
C PRO A 440 18.65 12.24 -0.74
N LEU A 441 18.29 12.11 0.55
CA LEU A 441 16.95 12.44 1.06
C LEU A 441 16.82 13.95 1.25
N TYR A 442 16.82 14.69 0.13
CA TYR A 442 16.85 16.15 0.16
C TYR A 442 15.55 16.77 0.67
N THR A 443 15.69 17.84 1.43
CA THR A 443 14.65 18.87 1.57
C THR A 443 14.67 19.81 0.35
N ALA A 444 13.67 20.71 0.25
CA ALA A 444 13.66 21.75 -0.79
C ALA A 444 14.89 22.67 -0.73
N ASP A 445 15.53 22.78 0.43
CA ASP A 445 16.70 23.63 0.68
C ASP A 445 18.04 22.86 0.57
N TYR A 446 18.04 21.66 -0.05
CA TYR A 446 19.23 20.83 -0.29
C TYR A 446 19.94 20.27 0.96
N TYR A 447 19.29 20.30 2.12
CA TYR A 447 19.75 19.59 3.32
C TYR A 447 19.32 18.12 3.27
N THR A 448 20.13 17.24 3.88
CA THR A 448 19.80 15.82 4.06
C THR A 448 20.04 15.42 5.51
N ILE A 449 19.33 14.39 5.97
CA ILE A 449 19.54 13.83 7.31
C ILE A 449 20.77 12.91 7.36
N TYR A 450 21.45 12.88 8.50
CA TYR A 450 22.52 11.94 8.79
C TYR A 450 22.60 11.59 10.29
N PRO A 451 23.04 10.38 10.63
CA PRO A 451 23.30 9.99 12.01
C PRO A 451 24.62 10.56 12.54
N THR A 452 24.60 10.97 13.81
CA THR A 452 25.76 11.51 14.53
C THR A 452 26.35 10.48 15.50
N GLU A 453 27.60 10.70 15.92
CA GLU A 453 28.27 9.90 16.94
C GLU A 453 27.59 9.91 18.31
N HIS A 454 26.78 10.92 18.58
CA HIS A 454 26.05 11.08 19.84
C HIS A 454 24.66 10.39 19.84
N GLY A 455 24.35 9.60 18.80
CA GLY A 455 23.08 8.87 18.72
C GLY A 455 21.88 9.73 18.31
N ASN A 456 22.11 10.94 17.78
CA ASN A 456 21.06 11.83 17.26
C ASN A 456 21.10 11.90 15.73
N ILE A 457 19.96 12.21 15.12
CA ILE A 457 19.87 12.49 13.68
C ILE A 457 19.83 13.99 13.44
N TYR A 458 20.82 14.49 12.70
CA TYR A 458 20.92 15.89 12.31
C TYR A 458 20.72 16.09 10.81
N GLU A 459 20.57 17.33 10.38
CA GLU A 459 20.60 17.71 8.96
C GLU A 459 21.92 18.44 8.63
N GLU A 460 22.42 18.23 7.42
CA GLU A 460 23.60 18.93 6.88
C GLU A 460 23.51 19.03 5.35
N TYR A 461 24.30 19.92 4.75
CA TYR A 461 24.49 19.95 3.31
C TYR A 461 25.07 18.62 2.81
N PHE A 462 24.46 18.06 1.76
CA PHE A 462 24.91 16.79 1.20
C PHE A 462 26.36 16.81 0.70
N SER A 463 26.87 17.96 0.24
CA SER A 463 28.27 18.12 -0.17
C SER A 463 29.25 17.79 0.95
N ASP A 464 28.84 17.99 2.20
CA ASP A 464 29.70 17.84 3.38
C ASP A 464 29.60 16.42 3.97
N LEU A 465 28.71 15.60 3.41
CA LEU A 465 28.42 14.23 3.83
C LEU A 465 28.93 13.19 2.82
N SER A 466 30.06 13.45 2.16
CA SER A 466 30.57 12.62 1.06
C SER A 466 30.78 11.13 1.38
N ASN A 467 30.97 10.78 2.66
CA ASN A 467 31.18 9.41 3.12
C ASN A 467 29.92 8.76 3.72
N TYR A 468 28.81 9.50 3.79
CA TYR A 468 27.53 8.99 4.27
C TYR A 468 26.69 8.53 3.08
N SER A 469 26.08 7.39 3.25
CA SER A 469 25.01 6.93 2.39
C SER A 469 23.90 6.34 3.24
N THR A 470 22.65 6.65 2.93
CA THR A 470 21.40 6.16 3.45
C THR A 470 20.77 5.16 2.49
N PHE A 471 20.27 4.08 3.05
CA PHE A 471 19.69 2.96 2.35
C PHE A 471 18.33 2.63 2.93
N PHE A 472 17.48 2.07 2.08
CA PHE A 472 16.22 1.50 2.49
C PHE A 472 16.18 0.01 2.15
N ASN A 473 15.87 -0.81 3.14
CA ASN A 473 15.58 -2.21 2.95
C ASN A 473 14.05 -2.39 2.92
N ALA A 474 13.51 -2.68 1.74
CA ALA A 474 12.07 -2.80 1.55
C ALA A 474 11.48 -4.10 2.15
N HIS A 475 12.32 -5.07 2.53
CA HIS A 475 11.85 -6.32 3.14
C HIS A 475 11.33 -6.12 4.56
N ASN A 476 12.05 -5.32 5.34
CA ASN A 476 11.74 -5.04 6.74
C ASN A 476 11.42 -3.56 7.01
N ASN A 477 11.41 -2.74 5.95
CA ASN A 477 11.15 -1.30 5.97
C ASN A 477 12.12 -0.52 6.83
N THR A 478 13.38 -0.95 6.88
CA THR A 478 14.43 -0.29 7.66
C THR A 478 15.11 0.81 6.85
N LEU A 479 15.20 2.00 7.44
CA LEU A 479 16.04 3.10 6.96
C LEU A 479 17.33 3.10 7.77
N PHE A 480 18.49 3.09 7.10
CA PHE A 480 19.79 3.02 7.78
C PHE A 480 20.88 3.70 6.96
N SER A 481 22.03 3.98 7.59
CA SER A 481 23.17 4.67 6.99
C SER A 481 24.46 3.85 7.10
N SER A 482 25.40 4.12 6.18
CA SER A 482 26.80 3.67 6.25
C SER A 482 27.63 4.42 7.28
N TYR A 483 27.05 5.41 7.98
CA TYR A 483 27.65 6.04 9.15
C TYR A 483 29.08 6.58 8.91
N GLY A 484 29.29 7.28 7.79
CA GLY A 484 30.58 7.86 7.44
C GLY A 484 31.64 6.88 6.91
N HIS A 485 31.31 5.60 6.70
CA HIS A 485 32.25 4.56 6.24
C HIS A 485 32.23 4.30 4.73
N ASN A 486 31.70 5.22 3.91
CA ASN A 486 31.69 5.10 2.44
C ASN A 486 31.26 3.69 1.95
N ARG A 487 30.16 3.19 2.52
CA ARG A 487 29.48 1.93 2.17
C ARG A 487 30.18 0.62 2.58
N GLU A 488 31.31 0.68 3.28
CA GLU A 488 32.14 -0.49 3.66
C GLU A 488 32.18 -0.78 5.17
N GLY A 489 31.30 -0.16 5.95
CA GLY A 489 31.35 -0.22 7.41
C GLY A 489 29.97 -0.40 8.06
N PRO A 490 29.94 -0.35 9.41
CA PRO A 490 28.78 -0.78 10.17
C PRO A 490 27.52 -0.01 9.81
N GLN A 491 26.40 -0.74 9.82
CA GLN A 491 25.09 -0.18 9.46
C GLN A 491 24.39 0.39 10.69
N VAL A 492 23.95 1.64 10.57
CA VAL A 492 23.29 2.39 11.65
C VAL A 492 21.87 2.76 11.24
N CYS A 493 20.87 2.27 11.97
CA CYS A 493 19.47 2.55 11.69
C CYS A 493 19.03 3.91 12.22
N TYR A 494 18.09 4.53 11.52
CA TYR A 494 17.28 5.62 12.05
C TYR A 494 16.17 5.03 12.91
N ILE A 495 15.90 5.62 14.07
CA ILE A 495 14.93 5.11 15.05
C ILE A 495 13.92 6.19 15.41
N SER A 496 12.63 5.85 15.33
CA SER A 496 11.56 6.67 15.93
C SER A 496 11.48 6.41 17.43
N SER A 497 11.93 7.40 18.23
CA SER A 497 11.73 7.32 19.69
C SER A 497 10.25 7.43 20.07
N SER A 498 9.40 8.02 19.22
CA SER A 498 7.94 8.05 19.43
C SER A 498 7.37 6.64 19.50
N VAL A 499 7.78 5.75 18.58
CA VAL A 499 7.35 4.35 18.58
C VAL A 499 7.93 3.61 19.79
N ARG A 500 9.22 3.80 20.07
CA ARG A 500 9.91 3.08 21.16
C ARG A 500 9.32 3.41 22.54
N LYS A 501 8.97 4.68 22.78
CA LYS A 501 8.44 5.16 24.07
C LYS A 501 6.91 5.21 24.11
N GLU A 502 6.24 4.85 23.02
CA GLU A 502 4.79 5.00 22.85
C GLU A 502 4.32 6.46 23.10
N SER A 503 5.11 7.45 22.67
CA SER A 503 4.78 8.87 22.80
C SER A 503 3.70 9.27 21.80
N VAL A 504 2.70 10.03 22.27
CA VAL A 504 1.52 10.44 21.49
C VAL A 504 1.64 11.81 20.82
N SER A 505 2.73 12.55 21.06
CA SER A 505 2.88 13.95 20.62
C SER A 505 4.01 14.12 19.61
N TRP A 506 5.25 14.07 20.10
CA TRP A 506 6.46 14.13 19.30
C TRP A 506 7.63 13.56 20.10
N GLU A 507 8.67 13.08 19.44
CA GLU A 507 9.91 12.62 20.06
C GLU A 507 11.07 12.65 19.06
N TRP A 508 12.30 12.71 19.60
CA TRP A 508 13.54 12.75 18.81
C TRP A 508 13.74 11.51 17.93
N VAL A 509 14.32 11.72 16.75
CA VAL A 509 14.90 10.60 15.99
C VAL A 509 16.30 10.31 16.50
N LYS A 510 16.57 9.04 16.74
CA LYS A 510 17.85 8.54 17.25
C LYS A 510 18.51 7.62 16.23
N ASN A 511 19.76 7.26 16.49
CA ASN A 511 20.44 6.24 15.72
C ASN A 511 21.13 5.21 16.60
N GLU A 512 21.08 3.95 16.16
CA GLU A 512 21.74 2.82 16.80
C GLU A 512 22.17 1.81 15.73
N TYR A 513 23.21 1.04 16.02
CA TYR A 513 23.56 -0.11 15.20
C TYR A 513 22.43 -1.13 15.20
N CYS A 514 22.15 -1.74 14.05
CA CYS A 514 21.00 -2.63 13.90
C CYS A 514 21.26 -3.74 12.88
N PRO A 515 20.69 -4.95 13.07
CA PRO A 515 20.70 -5.99 12.04
C PRO A 515 19.68 -5.67 10.94
N THR A 516 20.12 -5.42 9.71
CA THR A 516 19.23 -5.12 8.58
C THR A 516 18.84 -6.37 7.79
N GLY A 517 19.55 -7.50 7.99
CA GLY A 517 19.25 -8.78 7.32
C GLY A 517 18.10 -9.59 7.93
N GLY A 518 17.62 -9.19 9.12
CA GLY A 518 16.69 -9.99 9.93
C GLY A 518 15.36 -9.31 10.23
N PHE A 519 14.66 -9.87 11.23
CA PHE A 519 13.50 -9.23 11.83
C PHE A 519 13.95 -7.97 12.59
N VAL A 520 13.19 -6.88 12.44
CA VAL A 520 13.42 -5.62 13.15
C VAL A 520 12.15 -5.20 13.88
N GLU A 521 12.34 -4.58 15.04
CA GLU A 521 11.25 -4.02 15.83
C GLU A 521 10.62 -2.80 15.13
N ASN A 522 9.39 -2.45 15.50
CA ASN A 522 8.62 -1.41 14.82
C ASN A 522 9.28 -0.01 14.86
N GLN A 523 10.09 0.29 15.88
CA GLN A 523 10.78 1.58 15.97
C GLN A 523 11.86 1.81 14.90
N TYR A 524 12.31 0.75 14.23
CA TYR A 524 13.28 0.80 13.13
C TYR A 524 12.59 0.90 11.75
N LYS A 525 11.26 0.81 11.72
CA LYS A 525 10.49 0.73 10.48
C LYS A 525 10.02 2.12 10.06
N TRP A 526 10.33 2.46 8.82
CA TRP A 526 10.00 3.71 8.17
C TRP A 526 9.20 3.46 6.89
N LEU A 527 8.24 4.32 6.63
CA LEU A 527 7.33 4.26 5.50
C LEU A 527 7.43 5.57 4.73
N PHE A 528 7.28 5.50 3.42
CA PHE A 528 7.33 6.66 2.55
C PHE A 528 5.97 6.85 1.91
N GLN A 529 5.51 8.10 1.86
CA GLN A 529 4.21 8.42 1.30
C GLN A 529 4.26 9.75 0.54
N VAL A 530 3.35 9.93 -0.39
CA VAL A 530 2.89 11.25 -0.84
C VAL A 530 1.78 11.74 0.09
N ASN A 531 1.71 13.03 0.38
CA ASN A 531 0.59 13.59 1.14
C ASN A 531 -0.72 13.57 0.34
N GLN A 532 -1.83 13.94 0.98
CA GLN A 532 -3.18 13.83 0.40
C GLN A 532 -3.41 14.70 -0.86
N ASP A 533 -2.70 15.81 -1.04
CA ASP A 533 -2.84 16.62 -2.26
C ASP A 533 -1.83 16.23 -3.36
N HIS A 534 -1.10 15.12 -3.15
CA HIS A 534 -0.01 14.64 -3.99
C HIS A 534 1.15 15.64 -4.22
N SER A 535 1.23 16.72 -3.45
CA SER A 535 2.21 17.79 -3.66
C SER A 535 3.53 17.58 -2.92
N LYS A 536 3.56 16.74 -1.87
CA LYS A 536 4.71 16.56 -0.98
C LYS A 536 4.99 15.10 -0.70
N PHE A 537 6.28 14.73 -0.66
CA PHE A 537 6.72 13.42 -0.20
C PHE A 537 7.13 13.48 1.27
N GLN A 538 6.64 12.54 2.07
CA GLN A 538 6.84 12.49 3.51
C GLN A 538 7.45 11.14 3.92
N ILE A 539 8.26 11.19 4.98
CA ILE A 539 8.78 10.01 5.67
C ILE A 539 7.99 9.86 6.96
N MET A 540 7.49 8.66 7.24
CA MET A 540 6.73 8.34 8.44
C MET A 540 7.36 7.18 9.19
N ASP A 541 7.18 7.14 10.50
CA ASP A 541 7.45 5.94 11.28
C ASP A 541 6.35 4.87 11.11
N TYR A 542 6.54 3.72 11.73
CA TYR A 542 5.61 2.60 11.62
C TYR A 542 4.19 2.91 12.08
N VAL A 543 3.99 3.83 13.04
CA VAL A 543 2.65 4.14 13.58
C VAL A 543 1.98 5.29 12.82
N GLY A 544 2.73 6.03 12.00
CA GLY A 544 2.22 7.10 11.13
C GLY A 544 2.58 8.51 11.61
N ASN A 545 3.54 8.65 12.54
CA ASN A 545 4.10 9.96 12.85
C ASN A 545 5.00 10.42 11.70
N ILE A 546 4.96 11.71 11.39
CA ILE A 546 5.70 12.31 10.29
C ILE A 546 7.08 12.74 10.79
N LEU A 547 8.12 12.41 10.02
CA LEU A 547 9.47 12.92 10.21
C LEU A 547 9.51 14.41 9.88
N ARG A 548 9.97 15.22 10.83
CA ARG A 548 10.10 16.68 10.72
C ARG A 548 11.54 17.10 11.06
N LEU A 549 11.99 18.15 10.39
CA LEU A 549 13.24 18.84 10.63
C LEU A 549 12.93 20.26 11.10
N ASN A 550 13.70 20.80 12.04
CA ASN A 550 13.53 22.20 12.44
C ASN A 550 13.94 23.15 11.31
N ASP A 551 13.10 24.13 10.98
CA ASP A 551 13.42 25.14 9.96
C ASP A 551 14.55 26.08 10.44
N ASN A 552 15.61 26.13 9.62
CA ASN A 552 16.84 26.89 9.84
C ASN A 552 16.64 28.40 9.99
N TYR A 553 15.51 28.95 9.54
CA TYR A 553 15.25 30.39 9.64
C TYR A 553 14.58 30.84 10.95
N GLY A 554 14.12 29.91 11.82
CA GLY A 554 13.22 30.26 12.94
C GLY A 554 13.54 29.68 14.33
N SER A 555 14.52 28.76 14.48
CA SER A 555 14.76 28.04 15.74
C SER A 555 16.16 28.29 16.32
N GLN A 556 16.26 28.53 17.64
CA GLN A 556 17.55 28.54 18.37
C GLN A 556 18.18 27.15 18.50
N ASN A 557 17.41 26.12 18.19
CA ASN A 557 17.66 24.72 18.41
C ASN A 557 17.85 24.10 17.01
N ARG A 558 19.08 24.22 16.50
CA ARG A 558 19.40 23.96 15.08
C ARG A 558 19.58 22.47 14.77
N TYR A 559 19.24 22.10 13.54
CA TYR A 559 19.68 20.90 12.84
C TYR A 559 19.23 19.52 13.32
N PHE A 560 18.09 19.35 13.99
CA PHE A 560 17.68 18.02 14.46
C PHE A 560 16.43 17.48 13.77
N ALA A 561 16.36 16.15 13.70
CA ALA A 561 15.18 15.42 13.24
C ALA A 561 14.35 14.88 14.41
N TYR A 562 13.03 14.98 14.28
CA TYR A 562 12.06 14.43 15.23
C TYR A 562 10.87 13.84 14.47
N THR A 563 10.13 12.96 15.14
CA THR A 563 8.84 12.47 14.64
C THR A 563 7.74 13.14 15.43
N ALA A 564 6.65 13.52 14.76
CA ALA A 564 5.50 14.11 15.40
C ALA A 564 4.20 13.56 14.81
N PHE A 565 3.17 13.47 15.65
CA PHE A 565 1.84 13.10 15.20
C PHE A 565 1.35 14.08 14.13
N ARG A 566 0.62 13.62 13.11
CA ARG A 566 0.22 14.46 11.96
C ARG A 566 -0.53 15.75 12.35
N PHE A 567 -1.29 15.72 13.45
CA PHE A 567 -2.04 16.87 13.96
C PHE A 567 -1.29 17.65 15.06
N TRP A 568 -0.04 17.29 15.35
CA TRP A 568 0.79 18.04 16.29
C TRP A 568 1.12 19.42 15.73
N ASN A 569 0.87 20.44 16.54
CA ASN A 569 1.13 21.83 16.19
C ASN A 569 2.48 22.29 16.76
N ASP A 570 3.48 22.43 15.90
CA ASP A 570 4.78 22.91 16.31
C ASP A 570 4.78 24.41 16.60
N ARG A 571 5.49 24.80 17.66
CA ARG A 571 5.69 26.22 17.98
C ARG A 571 6.67 26.90 17.03
N ASN A 572 7.57 26.12 16.43
CA ASN A 572 8.57 26.59 15.49
C ASN A 572 8.20 26.13 14.07
N ARG A 573 8.76 26.80 13.07
CA ARG A 573 8.69 26.32 11.68
C ARG A 573 9.45 24.99 11.54
N TYR A 574 8.96 24.13 10.65
CA TYR A 574 9.56 22.84 10.37
C TYR A 574 9.45 22.49 8.88
N VAL A 575 10.30 21.57 8.46
CA VAL A 575 10.28 20.93 7.14
C VAL A 575 9.84 19.48 7.32
N ASP A 576 8.81 19.07 6.58
CA ASP A 576 8.26 17.70 6.60
C ASP A 576 8.20 17.08 5.20
N SER A 577 8.69 17.81 4.18
CA SER A 577 8.68 17.41 2.79
C SER A 577 10.09 17.12 2.30
N PHE A 578 10.23 15.99 1.63
CA PHE A 578 11.47 15.50 1.04
C PHE A 578 11.32 15.39 -0.48
N ILE A 579 12.44 15.24 -1.19
CA ILE A 579 12.49 14.98 -2.62
C ILE A 579 12.88 13.51 -2.78
N PHE A 580 11.93 12.68 -3.24
CA PHE A 580 12.20 11.28 -3.56
C PHE A 580 12.49 11.11 -5.05
N LYS A 581 13.44 10.24 -5.37
CA LYS A 581 13.80 9.85 -6.74
C LYS A 581 13.60 8.35 -6.94
N ASP A 582 13.47 7.96 -8.20
CA ASP A 582 13.57 6.58 -8.68
C ASP A 582 12.70 5.58 -7.87
N ALA A 583 13.33 4.52 -7.34
CA ALA A 583 12.67 3.47 -6.57
C ALA A 583 11.91 3.99 -5.34
N LEU A 584 12.44 5.00 -4.65
CA LEU A 584 11.80 5.55 -3.46
C LEU A 584 10.50 6.31 -3.81
N GLN A 585 10.53 7.04 -4.93
CA GLN A 585 9.34 7.74 -5.42
C GLN A 585 8.24 6.75 -5.81
N ILE A 586 8.61 5.63 -6.45
CA ILE A 586 7.70 4.54 -6.81
C ILE A 586 7.09 3.91 -5.56
N TYR A 587 7.92 3.62 -4.55
CA TYR A 587 7.45 3.12 -3.26
C TYR A 587 6.40 4.08 -2.67
N ALA A 588 6.73 5.37 -2.55
CA ALA A 588 5.87 6.35 -1.90
C ALA A 588 4.53 6.56 -2.62
N ARG A 589 4.52 6.57 -3.95
CA ARG A 589 3.28 6.70 -4.74
C ARG A 589 2.39 5.48 -4.61
N LYS A 590 2.98 4.27 -4.55
CA LYS A 590 2.21 3.02 -4.43
C LYS A 590 1.71 2.77 -3.02
N PHE A 591 2.42 3.27 -2.01
CA PHE A 591 1.97 3.24 -0.63
C PHE A 591 0.72 4.11 -0.38
N VAL A 592 0.44 5.10 -1.24
CA VAL A 592 -0.58 6.15 -1.02
C VAL A 592 -1.88 5.96 -1.78
N ASN A 593 -2.05 4.88 -2.53
CA ASN A 593 -3.16 4.81 -3.48
C ASN A 593 -4.52 5.13 -2.80
N PHE A 594 -5.11 6.22 -3.30
CA PHE A 594 -6.33 6.86 -2.84
C PHE A 594 -7.48 5.86 -2.81
N ASP A 595 -8.38 6.03 -1.84
CA ASP A 595 -9.70 5.36 -1.70
C ASP A 595 -9.83 4.16 -0.75
N ILE A 596 -8.87 3.89 0.11
CA ILE A 596 -9.08 2.91 1.18
C ILE A 596 -8.65 3.50 2.52
N GLU A 597 -9.56 4.21 3.18
CA GLU A 597 -9.42 4.56 4.60
C GLU A 597 -9.27 3.32 5.51
N HIS A 598 -9.39 2.10 4.98
CA HIS A 598 -9.17 0.84 5.69
C HIS A 598 -8.26 -0.14 4.95
N GLY A 599 -7.34 0.34 4.10
CA GLY A 599 -6.31 -0.50 3.52
C GLY A 599 -5.32 -0.94 4.60
N ASP A 600 -5.35 -2.23 4.97
CA ASP A 600 -4.37 -2.89 5.84
C ASP A 600 -2.97 -2.36 5.51
N LYS A 601 -2.30 -1.70 6.48
CA LYS A 601 -0.96 -1.13 6.33
C LYS A 601 0.00 -2.16 5.73
N GLU A 602 -0.19 -3.44 6.07
CA GLU A 602 0.59 -4.55 5.52
C GLU A 602 0.34 -4.78 4.04
N PHE A 603 -0.90 -4.63 3.57
CA PHE A 603 -1.21 -4.71 2.13
C PHE A 603 -0.53 -3.60 1.33
N ARG A 604 -0.58 -2.36 1.82
CA ARG A 604 0.11 -1.22 1.17
C ARG A 604 1.62 -1.41 1.12
N LYS A 605 2.22 -2.00 2.16
CA LYS A 605 3.65 -2.37 2.17
C LYS A 605 3.96 -3.41 1.09
N ILE A 606 3.12 -4.42 0.91
CA ILE A 606 3.28 -5.44 -0.15
C ILE A 606 3.20 -4.79 -1.54
N GLN A 607 2.21 -3.91 -1.77
CA GLN A 607 2.07 -3.19 -3.04
C GLN A 607 3.31 -2.33 -3.35
N ALA A 608 3.77 -1.55 -2.36
CA ALA A 608 4.94 -0.70 -2.52
C ALA A 608 6.22 -1.53 -2.76
N TYR A 609 6.41 -2.62 -2.02
CA TYR A 609 7.51 -3.57 -2.21
C TYR A 609 7.52 -4.16 -3.63
N ASN A 610 6.38 -4.65 -4.10
CA ASN A 610 6.26 -5.26 -5.43
C ASN A 610 6.46 -4.26 -6.56
N ALA A 611 5.99 -3.03 -6.40
CA ALA A 611 6.25 -1.97 -7.37
C ALA A 611 7.74 -1.65 -7.49
N VAL A 612 8.47 -1.58 -6.37
CA VAL A 612 9.93 -1.38 -6.39
C VAL A 612 10.65 -2.58 -7.00
N LYS A 613 10.22 -3.80 -6.67
CA LYS A 613 10.77 -5.02 -7.28
C LYS A 613 10.60 -5.02 -8.80
N ASN A 614 9.42 -4.65 -9.30
CA ASN A 614 9.15 -4.55 -10.73
C ASN A 614 9.99 -3.46 -11.40
N TYR A 615 10.12 -2.29 -10.78
CA TYR A 615 11.00 -1.21 -11.26
C TYR A 615 12.43 -1.70 -11.51
N PHE A 616 13.03 -2.41 -10.55
CA PHE A 616 14.38 -2.94 -10.72
C PHE A 616 14.44 -4.04 -11.79
N ARG A 617 13.43 -4.93 -11.83
CA ARG A 617 13.34 -5.96 -12.87
C ARG A 617 13.37 -5.36 -14.28
N GLU A 618 12.56 -4.34 -14.54
CA GLU A 618 12.50 -3.66 -15.84
C GLU A 618 13.79 -2.93 -16.16
N SER A 619 14.35 -2.21 -15.19
CA SER A 619 15.60 -1.46 -15.36
C SER A 619 16.80 -2.36 -15.71
N PHE A 620 16.75 -3.65 -15.36
CA PHE A 620 17.81 -4.61 -15.63
C PHE A 620 17.58 -5.45 -16.88
N GLN A 621 16.38 -5.44 -17.47
CA GLN A 621 16.11 -6.10 -18.76
C GLN A 621 16.44 -5.21 -19.97
N LEU A 622 16.49 -3.89 -19.76
CA LEU A 622 16.77 -2.90 -20.81
C LEU A 622 18.27 -2.60 -21.01
N GLN A 623 19.16 -3.29 -20.27
CA GLN A 623 20.63 -3.14 -20.32
C GLN A 623 21.27 -4.44 -20.81
#